data_AF-A0A382NTW2-F1
#
_entry.id   AF-A0A382NTW2-F1
#
_cell.length_a   1.000
_cell.length_b   1.000
_cell.length_c   1.000
_cell.angle_alpha   90.00
_cell.angle_beta   90.00
_cell.angle_gamma   90.00
#
_symmetry.space_group_name_H-M   'P 1'
#
loop_
_entity.id
_entity.type
_entity.pdbx_description
1 polymer ?
#
loop_
_entity_poly.entity_id
_entity_poly.type
_entity_poly.pdbx_seq_one_letter_code
_entity_poly.pdbx_strand_id
1 'polypeptide(L)'
;TEFRLPHDTWTVSETTLRIMPNEEMIALIRPNWIGHSKPPYVDWSFTGIEARMGGPNFIRVPNGTLWACARGRHKDVPGTVLARMTPTSYETVARLPSGGDCSYAGMVWHDDMMWISYYSTHEGSTGIYLARIHLS
;
A
#
# COMPACT_ATOMS: atom_id res chain seq x y z
N THR A 1 -15.58 0.83 22.34
CA THR A 1 -15.92 -0.36 21.54
C THR A 1 -14.67 -0.76 20.81
N GLU A 2 -14.22 -2.01 20.94
CA GLU A 2 -13.04 -2.51 20.24
C GLU A 2 -13.37 -2.66 18.75
N PHE A 3 -12.55 -2.07 17.88
CA PHE A 3 -12.70 -2.20 16.44
C PHE A 3 -12.32 -3.62 16.03
N ARG A 4 -13.25 -4.35 15.42
CA ARG A 4 -13.00 -5.72 14.94
C ARG A 4 -13.29 -5.78 13.45
N LEU A 5 -12.29 -6.23 12.70
CA LEU A 5 -12.52 -6.63 11.33
C LEU A 5 -13.45 -7.85 11.29
N PRO A 6 -14.13 -8.11 10.15
CA PRO A 6 -14.94 -9.29 9.98
C PRO A 6 -14.22 -10.56 10.46
N HIS A 7 -14.98 -11.46 11.09
CA HIS A 7 -14.52 -12.78 11.54
C HIS A 7 -13.44 -12.78 12.64
N ASP A 8 -13.40 -11.76 13.51
CA ASP A 8 -12.43 -11.64 14.61
C ASP A 8 -10.98 -11.83 14.11
N THR A 9 -10.62 -11.14 13.03
CA THR A 9 -9.28 -11.28 12.43
C THR A 9 -8.22 -10.62 13.33
N TRP A 10 -7.54 -11.41 14.15
CA TRP A 10 -6.47 -10.96 15.07
C TRP A 10 -5.10 -10.75 14.42
N THR A 11 -4.96 -10.96 13.11
CA THR A 11 -3.66 -10.91 12.40
C THR A 11 -3.34 -9.55 11.80
N VAL A 12 -4.18 -8.54 12.03
CA VAL A 12 -3.99 -7.21 11.47
C VAL A 12 -3.05 -6.35 12.28
N SER A 13 -2.36 -5.45 11.59
CA SER A 13 -1.30 -4.64 12.19
C SER A 13 -1.12 -3.33 11.42
N GLU A 14 0.01 -3.17 10.76
CA GLU A 14 0.44 -1.93 10.10
C GLU A 14 -0.61 -1.43 9.10
N THR A 15 -0.98 -0.16 9.24
CA THR A 15 -2.05 0.45 8.47
C THR A 15 -1.63 1.84 8.01
N THR A 16 -1.75 2.09 6.70
CA THR A 16 -1.66 3.45 6.16
C THR A 16 -3.05 4.03 6.03
N LEU A 17 -3.24 5.27 6.47
CA LEU A 17 -4.47 6.05 6.31
C LEU A 17 -4.28 7.23 5.36
N ARG A 18 -5.32 7.56 4.60
CA ARG A 18 -5.44 8.82 3.85
C ARG A 18 -6.88 9.31 3.87
N ILE A 19 -7.07 10.61 4.08
CA ILE A 19 -8.37 11.27 3.91
C ILE A 19 -8.40 11.84 2.50
N MET A 20 -9.40 11.43 1.72
CA MET A 20 -9.61 11.87 0.34
C MET A 20 -10.29 13.25 0.30
N PRO A 21 -10.28 13.96 -0.85
CA PRO A 21 -10.95 15.26 -0.98
C PRO A 21 -12.45 15.24 -0.70
N ASN A 22 -13.11 14.09 -0.85
CA ASN A 22 -14.52 13.87 -0.50
C ASN A 22 -14.73 13.48 0.99
N GLU A 23 -13.71 13.69 1.82
CA GLU A 23 -13.64 13.34 3.25
C GLU A 23 -13.65 11.85 3.55
N GLU A 24 -13.68 10.98 2.54
CA GLU A 24 -13.60 9.53 2.76
C GLU A 24 -12.18 9.16 3.24
N MET A 25 -12.10 8.52 4.40
CA MET A 25 -10.87 7.93 4.90
C MET A 25 -10.70 6.54 4.30
N ILE A 26 -9.55 6.27 3.70
CA ILE A 26 -9.16 4.95 3.19
C ILE A 26 -8.01 4.42 4.06
N ALA A 27 -8.09 3.14 4.42
CA ALA A 27 -7.12 2.39 5.18
C ALA A 27 -6.58 1.23 4.36
N LEU A 28 -5.26 1.15 4.15
CA LEU A 28 -4.59 -0.01 3.58
C LEU A 28 -3.93 -0.79 4.71
N ILE A 29 -4.47 -1.97 5.02
CA ILE A 29 -4.25 -2.68 6.28
C ILE A 29 -3.54 -4.02 6.02
N ARG A 30 -2.42 -4.23 6.70
CA ARG A 30 -1.71 -5.52 6.72
C ARG A 30 -2.58 -6.57 7.46
N PRO A 31 -2.69 -7.83 6.96
CA PRO A 31 -1.96 -8.36 5.82
C PRO A 31 -2.67 -8.23 4.47
N ASN A 32 -3.98 -8.01 4.41
CA ASN A 32 -4.70 -8.09 3.13
C ASN A 32 -6.09 -7.46 3.20
N TRP A 33 -6.20 -6.26 3.77
CA TRP A 33 -7.48 -5.57 3.91
C TRP A 33 -7.40 -4.13 3.40
N ILE A 34 -8.51 -3.67 2.82
CA ILE A 34 -8.76 -2.26 2.57
C ILE A 34 -10.00 -1.88 3.38
N GLY A 35 -9.89 -0.82 4.17
CA GLY A 35 -11.00 -0.22 4.89
C GLY A 35 -11.35 1.14 4.29
N HIS A 36 -12.62 1.52 4.35
CA HIS A 36 -13.01 2.88 4.07
C HIS A 36 -14.21 3.32 4.91
N SER A 37 -14.25 4.62 5.22
CA SER A 37 -15.29 5.22 6.04
C SER A 37 -15.42 6.71 5.73
N LYS A 38 -16.65 7.23 5.83
CA LYS A 38 -16.94 8.66 5.75
C LYS A 38 -17.08 9.26 7.16
N PRO A 39 -17.00 10.59 7.31
CA PRO A 39 -17.30 11.22 8.58
C PRO A 39 -18.65 10.73 9.15
N PRO A 40 -18.74 10.47 10.47
CA PRO A 40 -17.76 10.76 11.51
C PRO A 40 -16.72 9.65 11.76
N TYR A 41 -16.47 8.77 10.78
CA TYR A 41 -15.47 7.69 10.83
C TYR A 41 -15.77 6.57 11.83
N VAL A 42 -17.05 6.38 12.14
CA VAL A 42 -17.52 5.36 13.09
C VAL A 42 -17.96 4.08 12.38
N ASP A 43 -18.49 4.20 11.16
CA ASP A 43 -18.99 3.08 10.36
C ASP A 43 -18.02 2.78 9.22
N TRP A 44 -17.41 1.60 9.26
CA TRP A 44 -16.39 1.20 8.30
C TRP A 44 -16.86 0.03 7.44
N SER A 45 -16.50 0.09 6.16
CA SER A 45 -16.60 -1.04 5.22
C SER A 45 -15.21 -1.62 4.98
N PHE A 46 -15.11 -2.95 4.94
CA PHE A 46 -13.85 -3.67 4.74
C PHE A 46 -13.94 -4.62 3.56
N THR A 47 -12.91 -4.58 2.73
CA THR A 47 -12.72 -5.52 1.63
C THR A 47 -11.45 -6.33 1.88
N GLY A 48 -11.59 -7.65 1.93
CA GLY A 48 -10.45 -8.56 1.91
C GLY A 48 -9.90 -8.64 0.48
N ILE A 49 -8.59 -8.50 0.33
CA ILE A 49 -7.91 -8.66 -0.95
C ILE A 49 -7.14 -9.99 -0.98
N GLU A 50 -6.91 -10.54 -2.17
CA GLU A 50 -6.17 -11.80 -2.34
C GLU A 50 -4.69 -11.64 -2.02
N ALA A 51 -4.11 -10.48 -2.36
CA ALA A 51 -2.70 -10.19 -2.15
C ALA A 51 -2.38 -9.97 -0.67
N ARG A 52 -1.38 -10.70 -0.16
CA ARG A 52 -0.78 -10.40 1.14
C ARG A 52 0.27 -9.30 1.01
N MET A 53 0.28 -8.39 1.97
CA MET A 53 1.09 -7.19 2.03
C MET A 53 1.80 -7.08 3.38
N GLY A 54 3.00 -6.51 3.38
CA GLY A 54 3.73 -6.07 4.59
C GLY A 54 4.28 -4.65 4.43
N GLY A 55 4.24 -3.85 5.49
CA GLY A 55 4.62 -2.43 5.48
C GLY A 55 3.93 -1.62 4.36
N PRO A 56 2.58 -1.65 4.24
CA PRO A 56 1.89 -1.01 3.13
C PRO A 56 1.87 0.51 3.25
N ASN A 57 2.02 1.20 2.13
CA ASN A 57 1.79 2.65 1.97
C ASN A 57 1.04 2.91 0.67
N PHE A 58 0.35 4.06 0.56
CA PHE A 58 -0.30 4.48 -0.68
C PHE A 58 -0.44 6.00 -0.78
N ILE A 59 -0.61 6.50 -2.01
CA ILE A 59 -0.89 7.91 -2.31
C ILE A 59 -1.98 8.04 -3.37
N ARG A 60 -2.64 9.19 -3.36
CA ARG A 60 -3.45 9.68 -4.48
C ARG A 60 -2.57 10.58 -5.35
N VAL A 61 -2.45 10.29 -6.63
CA VAL A 61 -1.71 11.13 -7.59
C VAL A 61 -2.65 12.18 -8.21
N PRO A 62 -2.16 13.21 -8.94
CA PRO A 62 -2.98 14.35 -9.36
C PRO A 62 -4.23 14.00 -10.18
N ASN A 63 -4.14 12.98 -11.05
CA ASN A 63 -5.29 12.50 -11.84
C ASN A 63 -6.38 11.79 -11.00
N GLY A 64 -6.17 11.64 -9.69
CA GLY A 64 -7.11 11.05 -8.76
C GLY A 64 -6.99 9.55 -8.56
N THR A 65 -6.15 8.87 -9.33
CA THR A 65 -5.89 7.44 -9.12
C THR A 65 -5.08 7.18 -7.85
N LEU A 66 -5.27 5.99 -7.27
CA LEU A 66 -4.56 5.56 -6.07
C LEU A 66 -3.50 4.51 -6.43
N TRP A 67 -2.33 4.68 -5.83
CA TRP A 67 -1.19 3.79 -6.02
C TRP A 67 -0.63 3.38 -4.67
N ALA A 68 -0.44 2.08 -4.51
CA ALA A 68 0.08 1.47 -3.30
C ALA A 68 1.46 0.86 -3.52
N CYS A 69 2.25 0.80 -2.45
CA CYS A 69 3.51 0.07 -2.41
C CYS A 69 3.61 -0.72 -1.11
N ALA A 70 3.99 -1.99 -1.22
CA ALA A 70 4.10 -2.90 -0.07
C ALA A 70 5.07 -4.04 -0.39
N ARG A 71 5.42 -4.82 0.64
CA ARG A 71 6.07 -6.13 0.45
C ARG A 71 4.99 -7.10 0.00
N GLY A 72 5.15 -7.70 -1.16
CA GLY A 72 4.17 -8.62 -1.72
C GLY A 72 4.80 -9.51 -2.77
N ARG A 73 3.97 -9.94 -3.74
CA ARG A 73 4.39 -10.69 -4.92
C ARG A 73 3.81 -10.05 -6.16
N HIS A 74 4.61 -9.97 -7.23
CA HIS A 74 4.12 -9.63 -8.55
C HIS A 74 4.54 -10.75 -9.50
N LYS A 75 3.56 -11.37 -10.19
CA LYS A 75 3.77 -12.59 -11.01
C LYS A 75 4.52 -13.67 -10.22
N ASP A 76 4.05 -13.93 -9.00
CA ASP A 76 4.63 -14.86 -8.03
C ASP A 76 6.04 -14.56 -7.50
N VAL A 77 6.70 -13.51 -7.99
CA VAL A 77 8.03 -13.11 -7.51
C VAL A 77 7.92 -12.19 -6.29
N PRO A 78 8.49 -12.55 -5.12
CA PRO A 78 8.40 -11.74 -3.91
C PRO A 78 9.29 -10.50 -3.99
N GLY A 79 8.85 -9.39 -3.37
CA GLY A 79 9.63 -8.16 -3.25
C GLY A 79 8.78 -6.96 -2.86
N THR A 80 9.36 -5.76 -2.97
CA THR A 80 8.61 -4.50 -2.93
C THR A 80 7.86 -4.35 -4.25
N VAL A 81 6.54 -4.25 -4.18
CA VAL A 81 5.65 -4.19 -5.35
C VAL A 81 4.94 -2.85 -5.42
N LEU A 82 4.71 -2.37 -6.64
CA LEU A 82 3.78 -1.27 -6.93
C LEU A 82 2.44 -1.87 -7.34
N ALA A 83 1.36 -1.31 -6.82
CA ALA A 83 0.01 -1.71 -7.14
C ALA A 83 -0.89 -0.52 -7.49
N ARG A 84 -1.83 -0.74 -8.41
CA ARG A 84 -3.01 0.11 -8.56
C ARG A 84 -4.01 -0.30 -7.50
N MET A 85 -4.68 0.66 -6.88
CA MET A 85 -5.72 0.37 -5.89
C MET A 85 -6.96 1.23 -6.06
N THR A 86 -8.04 0.77 -5.47
CA THR A 86 -9.27 1.54 -5.19
C THR A 86 -9.62 1.32 -3.71
N PRO A 87 -10.73 1.89 -3.18
CA PRO A 87 -11.19 1.55 -1.84
C PRO A 87 -11.53 0.06 -1.63
N THR A 88 -11.64 -0.72 -2.71
CA THR A 88 -12.05 -2.13 -2.65
C THR A 88 -11.21 -3.08 -3.51
N SER A 89 -10.15 -2.60 -4.17
CA SER A 89 -9.30 -3.45 -5.03
C SER A 89 -7.83 -3.11 -4.90
N TYR A 90 -6.99 -4.11 -5.17
CA TYR A 90 -5.53 -4.01 -5.14
C TYR A 90 -4.94 -4.93 -6.20
N GLU A 91 -4.25 -4.37 -7.18
CA GLU A 91 -3.65 -5.10 -8.29
C GLU A 91 -2.16 -4.74 -8.41
N THR A 92 -1.27 -5.72 -8.19
CA THR A 92 0.16 -5.50 -8.37
C THR A 92 0.50 -5.35 -9.86
N VAL A 93 1.14 -4.26 -10.24
CA VAL A 93 1.48 -3.98 -11.65
C VAL A 93 2.98 -4.00 -11.93
N ALA A 94 3.82 -3.88 -10.89
CA ALA A 94 5.27 -3.97 -11.04
C ALA A 94 5.96 -4.44 -9.77
N ARG A 95 7.19 -4.94 -9.92
CA ARG A 95 8.12 -5.25 -8.84
C ARG A 95 9.32 -4.31 -8.93
N LEU A 96 9.68 -3.67 -7.83
CA LEU A 96 10.90 -2.86 -7.74
C LEU A 96 12.14 -3.75 -7.52
N PRO A 97 13.36 -3.30 -7.83
CA PRO A 97 14.58 -3.99 -7.44
C PRO A 97 14.55 -4.36 -5.96
N SER A 98 14.50 -5.66 -5.66
CA SER A 98 14.22 -6.19 -4.33
C SER A 98 14.92 -7.52 -4.12
N GLY A 99 15.28 -7.82 -2.87
CA GLY A 99 15.98 -9.03 -2.46
C GLY A 99 15.99 -9.12 -0.93
N GLY A 100 16.03 -10.36 -0.41
CA GLY A 100 15.98 -10.66 1.02
C GLY A 100 14.86 -9.91 1.75
N ASP A 101 15.25 -9.14 2.76
CA ASP A 101 14.35 -8.27 3.50
C ASP A 101 14.18 -6.91 2.80
N CYS A 102 12.94 -6.45 2.63
CA CYS A 102 12.64 -5.26 1.82
C CYS A 102 11.25 -4.68 2.11
N SER A 103 11.00 -3.46 1.60
CA SER A 103 9.74 -2.67 1.59
C SER A 103 9.77 -1.44 2.51
N TYR A 104 8.70 -1.23 3.29
CA TYR A 104 8.39 -0.05 4.09
C TYR A 104 8.54 1.23 3.28
N ALA A 105 7.79 1.27 2.17
CA ALA A 105 7.91 2.32 1.19
C ALA A 105 7.39 3.67 1.72
N GLY A 106 8.16 4.73 1.51
CA GLY A 106 7.69 6.11 1.48
C GLY A 106 7.33 6.49 0.04
N MET A 107 6.24 7.22 -0.16
CA MET A 107 5.74 7.58 -1.50
C MET A 107 5.39 9.06 -1.55
N VAL A 108 5.80 9.75 -2.62
CA VAL A 108 5.44 11.15 -2.88
C VAL A 108 5.28 11.39 -4.39
N TRP A 109 4.37 12.29 -4.75
CA TRP A 109 4.29 12.81 -6.11
C TRP A 109 5.13 14.08 -6.22
N HIS A 110 6.07 14.11 -7.17
CA HIS A 110 6.98 15.24 -7.37
C HIS A 110 7.49 15.27 -8.82
N ASP A 111 7.48 16.45 -9.45
CA ASP A 111 7.91 16.69 -10.83
C ASP A 111 7.32 15.70 -11.84
N ASP A 112 5.98 15.58 -11.81
CA ASP A 112 5.18 14.68 -12.66
C ASP A 112 5.60 13.20 -12.62
N MET A 113 6.25 12.80 -11.52
CA MET A 113 6.65 11.42 -11.25
C MET A 113 6.21 10.98 -9.86
N MET A 114 6.01 9.67 -9.73
CA MET A 114 5.89 9.03 -8.43
C MET A 114 7.28 8.62 -7.94
N TRP A 115 7.67 9.16 -6.79
CA TRP A 115 8.92 8.84 -6.10
C TRP A 115 8.64 7.87 -4.97
N ILE A 116 9.46 6.82 -4.87
CA ILE A 116 9.28 5.75 -3.88
C ILE A 116 10.63 5.47 -3.21
N SER A 117 10.75 5.79 -1.92
CA SER A 117 11.87 5.37 -1.09
C SER A 117 11.55 4.05 -0.41
N TYR A 118 12.42 3.07 -0.42
CA TYR A 118 12.17 1.77 0.24
C TYR A 118 13.49 1.11 0.64
N TYR A 119 13.48 0.24 1.65
CA TYR A 119 14.68 -0.52 1.98
C TYR A 119 14.72 -1.87 1.25
N SER A 120 15.93 -2.39 1.01
CA SER A 120 16.13 -3.75 0.51
C SER A 120 17.55 -4.26 0.78
N THR A 121 17.75 -5.58 0.71
CA THR A 121 19.09 -6.22 0.77
C THR A 121 19.56 -6.79 -0.58
N HIS A 122 19.03 -6.34 -1.73
CA HIS A 122 19.33 -6.95 -3.02
C HIS A 122 20.76 -6.74 -3.52
N GLU A 123 21.46 -5.73 -3.01
CA GLU A 123 22.88 -5.48 -3.31
C GLU A 123 23.82 -6.04 -2.22
N GLY A 124 23.37 -7.05 -1.47
CA GLY A 124 24.18 -7.79 -0.50
C GLY A 124 24.15 -7.25 0.93
N SER A 125 23.73 -6.00 1.15
CA SER A 125 23.51 -5.41 2.48
C SER A 125 22.25 -4.55 2.51
N THR A 126 21.72 -4.25 3.71
CA THR A 126 20.55 -3.39 3.86
C THR A 126 20.87 -1.97 3.42
N GLY A 127 20.15 -1.48 2.41
CA GLY A 127 20.22 -0.10 1.93
C GLY A 127 18.84 0.51 1.74
N ILE A 128 18.80 1.83 1.64
CA ILE A 128 17.62 2.59 1.22
C ILE A 128 17.79 2.95 -0.26
N TYR A 129 16.79 2.62 -1.06
CA TYR A 129 16.75 2.83 -2.50
C TYR A 129 15.65 3.82 -2.85
N LEU A 130 15.81 4.45 -4.00
CA LEU A 130 14.84 5.38 -4.56
C LEU A 130 14.45 4.92 -5.97
N ALA A 131 13.16 4.71 -6.19
CA ALA A 131 12.59 4.51 -7.51
C ALA A 131 11.82 5.77 -7.95
N ARG A 132 11.95 6.12 -9.23
CA ARG A 132 11.16 7.16 -9.90
C ARG A 132 10.34 6.52 -11.00
N ILE A 133 9.03 6.74 -10.96
CA ILE A 133 8.08 6.06 -11.84
C ILE A 133 7.28 7.11 -12.59
N HIS A 134 7.39 7.09 -13.91
CA HIS A 134 6.49 7.81 -14.79
C HIS A 134 5.21 6.98 -14.96
N LEU A 135 4.07 7.59 -14.66
CA LEU A 135 2.77 6.96 -14.86
C LEU A 135 2.26 7.32 -16.25
N SER A 136 2.20 6.33 -17.15
CA SER A 136 1.53 6.42 -18.45
C SER A 136 0.06 6.03 -18.34
#